data_AF-A0AAU8YBT4-F1
#
_entry.id   AF-A0AAU8YBT4-F1
#
_cell.length_a   1.000
_cell.length_b   1.000
_cell.length_c   1.000
_cell.angle_alpha   90.00
_cell.angle_beta   90.00
_cell.angle_gamma   90.00
#
_symmetry.space_group_name_H-M   'P 1'
#
loop_
_entity.id
_entity.type
_entity.pdbx_description
1 polymer ?
#
loop_
_entity_poly.entity_id
_entity_poly.type
_entity_poly.pdbx_seq_one_letter_code
_entity_poly.pdbx_strand_id
1 'polypeptide(L)'
;MLEANINQHLSTLTASQLAKLLVMRKGLQFGYDYTFTDDDGQSTDVDLAFLAAAPGELLEVLFEENEHDDAINEVRYEAEQVSGIPEWCHYSWGRNYEVDVKAFILPDGRALAFCEMSGGGKHGDPNAYPWVNEAKFIKVAGVEERVIKTYKFEEIPEAAGVEP
;
A
#
# COMPACT_ATOMS: atom_id res chain seq x y z
N MET A 1 -5.54 -0.23 -8.12
CA MET A 1 -6.31 1.03 -8.17
C MET A 1 -7.34 1.01 -7.05
N LEU A 2 -7.29 1.97 -6.12
CA LEU A 2 -8.30 2.09 -5.05
C LEU A 2 -9.68 2.28 -5.68
N GLU A 3 -10.64 1.42 -5.32
CA GLU A 3 -12.00 1.42 -5.87
C GLU A 3 -12.80 2.67 -5.44
N ALA A 4 -13.78 3.04 -6.26
CA ALA A 4 -14.63 4.24 -6.12
C ALA A 4 -15.43 4.34 -4.79
N ASN A 5 -15.46 3.30 -3.97
CA ASN A 5 -16.19 3.27 -2.69
C ASN A 5 -15.40 3.78 -1.49
N ILE A 6 -14.10 4.06 -1.63
CA ILE A 6 -13.29 4.67 -0.56
C ILE A 6 -13.56 6.19 -0.44
N ASN A 7 -14.19 6.77 -1.47
CA ASN A 7 -14.32 8.22 -1.67
C ASN A 7 -15.06 8.99 -0.57
N GLN A 8 -16.01 8.38 0.16
CA GLN A 8 -16.76 9.11 1.19
C GLN A 8 -15.93 9.42 2.45
N HIS A 9 -14.89 8.62 2.73
CA HIS A 9 -14.11 8.71 3.97
C HIS A 9 -12.67 9.19 3.77
N LEU A 10 -12.19 9.31 2.52
CA LEU A 10 -10.84 9.78 2.23
C LEU A 10 -10.50 11.09 2.97
N SER A 11 -11.42 12.04 3.02
CA SER A 11 -11.18 13.36 3.62
C SER A 11 -11.26 13.38 5.15
N THR A 12 -11.83 12.36 5.79
CA THR A 12 -12.07 12.33 7.24
C THR A 12 -11.16 11.38 8.00
N LEU A 13 -10.63 10.35 7.34
CA LEU A 13 -9.73 9.38 7.98
C LEU A 13 -8.32 9.92 8.12
N THR A 14 -7.65 9.54 9.20
CA THR A 14 -6.19 9.67 9.30
C THR A 14 -5.50 8.70 8.34
N ALA A 15 -4.20 8.91 8.10
CA ALA A 15 -3.43 8.02 7.25
C ALA A 15 -3.39 6.59 7.80
N SER A 16 -3.22 6.43 9.11
CA SER A 16 -3.27 5.13 9.79
C SER A 16 -4.62 4.45 9.63
N GLN A 17 -5.73 5.17 9.86
CA GLN A 17 -7.08 4.62 9.68
C GLN A 17 -7.34 4.20 8.23
N LEU A 18 -6.87 4.96 7.25
CA LEU A 18 -6.97 4.57 5.84
C LEU A 18 -6.12 3.33 5.54
N ALA A 19 -4.91 3.23 6.09
CA ALA A 19 -4.07 2.03 5.94
C ALA A 19 -4.76 0.79 6.53
N LYS A 20 -5.35 0.90 7.73
CA LYS A 20 -6.15 -0.17 8.35
C LYS A 20 -7.33 -0.59 7.47
N LEU A 21 -8.08 0.37 6.93
CA LEU A 21 -9.16 0.09 5.99
C LEU A 21 -8.67 -0.68 4.76
N LEU A 22 -7.52 -0.31 4.19
CA LEU A 22 -6.96 -1.02 3.04
C LEU A 22 -6.62 -2.47 3.36
N VAL A 23 -5.99 -2.69 4.52
CA VAL A 23 -5.65 -4.04 4.99
C VAL A 23 -6.89 -4.87 5.24
N MET A 24 -7.90 -4.37 5.95
CA MET A 24 -9.14 -5.12 6.18
C MET A 24 -9.89 -5.43 4.87
N ARG A 25 -9.93 -4.48 3.92
CA ARG A 25 -10.51 -4.76 2.60
C ARG A 25 -9.74 -5.87 1.87
N LYS A 26 -8.41 -5.90 1.98
CA LYS A 26 -7.58 -6.97 1.42
C LYS A 26 -7.82 -8.30 2.13
N GLY A 27 -7.96 -8.29 3.45
CA GLY A 27 -8.29 -9.48 4.23
C GLY A 27 -9.59 -10.14 3.77
N LEU A 28 -10.66 -9.36 3.56
CA LEU A 28 -11.91 -9.89 3.02
C LEU A 28 -11.72 -10.52 1.63
N GLN A 29 -10.83 -9.98 0.80
CA GLN A 29 -10.51 -10.57 -0.52
C GLN A 29 -9.76 -11.91 -0.40
N PHE A 30 -8.99 -12.11 0.68
CA PHE A 30 -8.35 -13.38 0.99
C PHE A 30 -9.22 -14.36 1.78
N GLY A 31 -10.43 -13.96 2.15
CA GLY A 31 -11.36 -14.81 2.91
C GLY A 31 -11.11 -14.78 4.42
N TYR A 32 -10.52 -13.71 4.96
CA TYR A 32 -10.58 -13.44 6.39
C TYR A 32 -12.02 -13.12 6.78
N ASP A 33 -12.46 -13.69 7.90
CA ASP A 33 -13.73 -13.37 8.51
C ASP A 33 -13.52 -12.30 9.58
N TYR A 34 -14.12 -11.13 9.38
CA TYR A 34 -14.08 -10.04 10.36
C TYR A 34 -15.39 -9.95 11.11
N THR A 35 -15.32 -9.77 12.42
CA THR A 35 -16.48 -9.57 13.27
C THR A 35 -16.29 -8.34 14.13
N PHE A 36 -17.41 -7.72 14.49
CA PHE A 36 -17.49 -6.63 15.46
C PHE A 36 -18.47 -7.02 16.55
N THR A 37 -18.08 -6.86 17.81
CA THR A 37 -19.01 -7.02 18.94
C THR A 37 -19.26 -5.66 19.56
N ASP A 38 -20.52 -5.22 19.57
CA ASP A 38 -20.87 -3.94 20.18
C ASP A 38 -20.88 -3.99 21.72
N ASP A 39 -21.08 -2.84 22.35
CA ASP A 39 -21.12 -2.70 23.81
C ASP A 39 -22.26 -3.53 24.47
N ASP A 40 -23.29 -3.89 23.70
CA ASP A 40 -24.40 -4.74 24.14
C ASP A 40 -24.10 -6.25 23.96
N GLY A 41 -22.91 -6.60 23.45
CA GLY A 41 -22.47 -7.96 23.22
C GLY A 41 -23.03 -8.59 21.93
N GLN A 42 -23.59 -7.80 21.01
CA GLN A 42 -24.08 -8.30 19.74
C GLN A 42 -22.94 -8.36 18.73
N SER A 43 -22.71 -9.56 18.18
CA SER A 43 -21.72 -9.79 17.14
C SER A 43 -22.32 -9.59 15.75
N THR A 44 -21.61 -8.88 14.89
CA THR A 44 -21.98 -8.61 13.49
C THR A 44 -20.82 -8.95 12.56
N ASP A 45 -21.12 -9.62 11.45
CA ASP A 45 -20.16 -9.88 10.38
C ASP A 45 -19.81 -8.58 9.65
N VAL A 46 -18.52 -8.36 9.44
CA VAL A 46 -17.99 -7.15 8.80
C VAL A 46 -17.71 -7.44 7.35
N ASP A 47 -18.50 -6.85 6.45
CA ASP A 47 -18.31 -6.95 5.00
C ASP A 47 -17.72 -5.65 4.40
N LEU A 48 -17.56 -5.63 3.07
CA LEU A 48 -17.03 -4.46 2.36
C LEU A 48 -17.92 -3.21 2.50
N ALA A 49 -19.24 -3.38 2.68
CA ALA A 49 -20.17 -2.27 2.84
C ALA A 49 -20.09 -1.71 4.27
N PHE A 50 -19.96 -2.58 5.26
CA PHE A 50 -19.70 -2.21 6.65
C PHE A 50 -18.41 -1.40 6.76
N LEU A 51 -17.30 -1.93 6.23
CA LEU A 51 -16.01 -1.23 6.24
C LEU A 51 -16.07 0.12 5.50
N ALA A 52 -16.86 0.20 4.42
CA ALA A 52 -17.01 1.44 3.66
C ALA A 52 -17.81 2.52 4.41
N ALA A 53 -18.58 2.17 5.43
CA ALA A 53 -19.35 3.11 6.25
C ALA A 53 -18.76 3.33 7.66
N ALA A 54 -17.79 2.51 8.05
CA ALA A 54 -17.22 2.52 9.39
C ALA A 54 -16.47 3.84 9.68
N PRO A 55 -16.76 4.51 10.81
CA PRO A 55 -15.99 5.68 11.23
C PRO A 55 -14.56 5.29 11.62
N GLY A 56 -13.64 6.27 11.60
CA GLY A 56 -12.22 6.04 11.89
C GLY A 56 -11.96 5.29 13.20
N GLU A 57 -12.63 5.66 14.29
CA GLU A 57 -12.47 4.99 15.59
C GLU A 57 -12.92 3.52 15.56
N LEU A 58 -13.97 3.20 14.79
CA LEU A 58 -14.41 1.81 14.64
C LEU A 58 -13.40 0.99 13.83
N LEU A 59 -12.77 1.60 12.82
CA LEU A 59 -11.70 0.94 12.06
C LEU A 59 -10.49 0.61 12.92
N GLU A 60 -10.17 1.44 13.93
CA GLU A 60 -9.12 1.16 14.91
C GLU A 60 -9.47 -0.09 15.72
N VAL A 61 -10.66 -0.12 16.34
CA VAL A 61 -11.13 -1.25 17.14
C VAL A 61 -11.18 -2.54 16.33
N LEU A 62 -11.80 -2.51 15.14
CA LEU A 62 -11.86 -3.67 14.24
C LEU A 62 -10.47 -4.22 13.92
N PHE A 63 -9.51 -3.34 13.69
CA PHE A 63 -8.15 -3.74 13.34
C PHE A 63 -7.37 -4.32 14.52
N GLU A 64 -7.64 -3.86 15.73
CA GLU A 64 -6.99 -4.38 16.94
C GLU A 64 -7.57 -5.73 17.38
N GLU A 65 -8.86 -5.95 17.14
CA GLU A 65 -9.57 -7.15 17.59
C GLU A 65 -9.52 -8.32 16.62
N ASN A 66 -9.07 -8.10 15.37
CA ASN A 66 -9.06 -9.12 14.33
C ASN A 66 -7.64 -9.42 13.80
N GLU A 67 -7.49 -10.56 13.11
CA GLU A 67 -6.21 -10.99 12.51
C GLU A 67 -6.05 -10.49 11.07
N HIS A 68 -4.83 -10.10 10.69
CA HIS A 68 -4.56 -9.43 9.40
C HIS A 68 -3.28 -9.91 8.69
N ASP A 69 -2.62 -10.95 9.18
CA ASP A 69 -1.23 -11.30 8.86
C ASP A 69 -0.85 -11.19 7.37
N ASP A 70 -1.49 -11.97 6.49
CA ASP A 70 -1.16 -11.96 5.06
C ASP A 70 -1.64 -10.68 4.38
N ALA A 71 -2.79 -10.16 4.80
CA ALA A 71 -3.37 -8.94 4.23
C ALA A 71 -2.46 -7.71 4.43
N ILE A 72 -1.77 -7.60 5.57
CA ILE A 72 -0.81 -6.52 5.84
C ILE A 72 0.30 -6.52 4.80
N ASN A 73 0.88 -7.68 4.52
CA ASN A 73 2.01 -7.81 3.60
C ASN A 73 1.58 -7.56 2.16
N GLU A 74 0.43 -8.08 1.77
CA GLU A 74 -0.09 -7.96 0.41
C GLU A 74 -0.45 -6.52 0.06
N VAL A 75 -1.07 -5.78 0.99
CA VAL A 75 -1.24 -4.33 0.80
C VAL A 75 0.13 -3.66 0.68
N ARG A 76 1.08 -3.95 1.57
CA ARG A 76 2.41 -3.31 1.53
C ARG A 76 3.10 -3.47 0.17
N TYR A 77 2.97 -4.62 -0.49
CA TYR A 77 3.63 -4.89 -1.77
C TYR A 77 2.93 -4.27 -2.99
N GLU A 78 1.67 -3.88 -2.89
CA GLU A 78 0.92 -3.21 -3.97
C GLU A 78 1.24 -1.71 -4.10
N ALA A 79 1.96 -1.13 -3.14
CA ALA A 79 2.28 0.29 -3.13
C ALA A 79 3.44 0.64 -4.09
N GLU A 80 3.35 1.83 -4.67
CA GLU A 80 4.35 2.37 -5.60
C GLU A 80 5.58 2.86 -4.84
N GLN A 81 6.76 2.75 -5.45
CA GLN A 81 7.98 3.32 -4.89
C GLN A 81 7.95 4.86 -4.96
N VAL A 82 8.34 5.52 -3.87
CA VAL A 82 8.37 6.98 -3.76
C VAL A 82 9.82 7.48 -3.78
N SER A 83 10.09 8.43 -4.68
CA SER A 83 11.37 9.14 -4.73
C SER A 83 11.28 10.54 -4.13
N GLY A 84 12.39 11.04 -3.57
CA GLY A 84 12.52 12.44 -3.15
C GLY A 84 11.93 12.77 -1.77
N ILE A 85 11.43 11.77 -1.04
CA ILE A 85 11.01 11.89 0.36
C ILE A 85 12.00 11.10 1.23
N PRO A 86 12.61 11.70 2.27
CA PRO A 86 13.44 10.95 3.20
C PRO A 86 12.57 9.97 4.01
N GLU A 87 13.14 8.84 4.40
CA GLU A 87 12.48 7.94 5.36
C GLU A 87 12.21 8.65 6.70
N TRP A 88 11.23 8.14 7.45
CA TRP A 88 10.89 8.63 8.80
C TRP A 88 10.84 7.50 9.83
N CYS A 89 11.57 6.41 9.58
CA CYS A 89 11.78 5.41 10.60
C CYS A 89 12.52 6.03 11.80
N HIS A 90 11.83 6.12 12.93
CA HIS A 90 12.40 6.65 14.17
C HIS A 90 12.91 5.53 15.10
N TYR A 91 12.82 4.28 14.68
CA TYR A 91 13.25 3.14 15.48
C TYR A 91 14.75 2.90 15.35
N SER A 92 15.44 2.78 16.49
CA SER A 92 16.91 2.64 16.54
C SER A 92 17.43 1.38 15.83
N TRP A 93 16.59 0.35 15.71
CA TRP A 93 16.89 -0.89 15.00
C TRP A 93 16.72 -0.77 13.48
N GLY A 94 16.10 0.29 12.97
CA GLY A 94 15.93 0.57 11.54
C GLY A 94 17.25 0.67 10.77
N ARG A 95 18.33 1.11 11.43
CA ARG A 95 19.68 1.19 10.86
C ARG A 95 20.26 -0.14 10.34
N ASN A 96 19.63 -1.26 10.69
CA ASN A 96 20.06 -2.59 10.27
C ASN A 96 19.34 -3.05 8.99
N TYR A 97 18.46 -2.21 8.43
CA TYR A 97 17.63 -2.50 7.28
C TYR A 97 17.84 -1.46 6.18
N GLU A 98 17.50 -1.85 4.96
CA GLU A 98 17.22 -0.89 3.90
C GLU A 98 15.80 -0.35 4.15
N VAL A 99 15.65 0.97 4.12
CA VAL A 99 14.35 1.61 4.33
C VAL A 99 14.01 2.48 3.13
N ASP A 100 12.96 2.07 2.44
CA ASP A 100 12.37 2.80 1.32
C ASP A 100 11.06 3.46 1.75
N VAL A 101 10.60 4.44 0.95
CA VAL A 101 9.26 5.01 1.12
C VAL A 101 8.40 4.50 -0.03
N LYS A 102 7.24 3.94 0.32
CA LYS A 102 6.21 3.52 -0.63
C LYS A 102 4.93 4.30 -0.44
N ALA A 103 4.09 4.38 -1.47
CA ALA A 103 2.80 5.02 -1.35
C ALA A 103 1.71 4.51 -2.30
N PHE A 104 0.47 4.67 -1.86
CA PHE A 104 -0.71 4.59 -2.71
C PHE A 104 -1.17 5.97 -3.13
N ILE A 105 -1.33 6.19 -4.44
CA ILE A 105 -1.94 7.42 -4.96
C ILE A 105 -3.45 7.36 -4.75
N LEU A 106 -3.99 8.36 -4.06
CA LEU A 106 -5.42 8.48 -3.77
C LEU A 106 -6.13 9.26 -4.89
N PRO A 107 -7.43 9.00 -5.11
CA PRO A 107 -8.21 9.70 -6.13
C PRO A 107 -8.28 11.23 -5.97
N ASP A 108 -8.07 11.74 -4.76
CA ASP A 108 -8.07 13.18 -4.45
C ASP A 108 -6.70 13.84 -4.67
N GLY A 109 -5.72 13.11 -5.19
CA GLY A 109 -4.37 13.60 -5.50
C GLY A 109 -3.39 13.60 -4.33
N ARG A 110 -3.82 13.21 -3.12
CA ARG A 110 -2.91 12.87 -2.02
C ARG A 110 -2.32 11.48 -2.26
N ALA A 111 -1.28 11.14 -1.51
CA ALA A 111 -0.76 9.80 -1.46
C ALA A 111 -0.67 9.32 0.00
N LEU A 112 -1.11 8.08 0.25
CA LEU A 112 -0.91 7.40 1.52
C LEU A 112 0.44 6.71 1.48
N ALA A 113 1.42 7.24 2.22
CA ALA A 113 2.79 6.77 2.21
C ALA A 113 3.19 6.10 3.53
N PHE A 114 4.14 5.18 3.47
CA PHE A 114 4.70 4.47 4.60
C PHE A 114 6.16 4.09 4.33
N CYS A 115 6.94 3.87 5.39
CA CYS A 115 8.27 3.30 5.24
C CYS A 115 8.14 1.77 5.04
N GLU A 116 8.81 1.24 4.04
CA GLU A 116 9.01 -0.20 3.86
C GLU A 116 10.43 -0.54 4.29
N MET A 117 10.56 -1.58 5.13
CA MET A 117 11.87 -2.14 5.44
C MET A 117 12.11 -3.41 4.65
N SER A 118 13.31 -3.51 4.12
CA SER A 118 13.81 -4.71 3.45
C SER A 118 15.24 -5.01 3.89
N GLY A 119 15.72 -6.21 3.53
CA GLY A 119 17.02 -6.69 4.01
C GLY A 119 17.01 -6.99 5.50
N GLY A 120 18.12 -6.74 6.19
CA GLY A 120 18.34 -7.21 7.55
C GLY A 120 18.90 -8.63 7.56
N GLY A 121 20.03 -8.83 8.25
CA GLY A 121 20.70 -10.12 8.28
C GLY A 121 19.85 -11.23 8.94
N LYS A 122 20.49 -12.38 9.21
CA LYS A 122 19.91 -13.62 9.78
C LYS A 122 19.05 -13.47 11.05
N HIS A 123 18.98 -12.29 11.66
CA HIS A 123 18.32 -12.03 12.94
C HIS A 123 17.31 -10.86 12.91
N GLY A 124 17.03 -10.28 11.74
CA GLY A 124 16.05 -9.21 11.60
C GLY A 124 14.68 -9.73 11.18
N ASP A 125 13.62 -9.14 11.73
CA ASP A 125 12.26 -9.27 11.22
C ASP A 125 11.84 -7.93 10.60
N PRO A 126 12.02 -7.72 9.28
CA PRO A 126 11.56 -6.51 8.60
C PRO A 126 10.06 -6.26 8.74
N ASN A 127 9.27 -7.32 8.99
CA ASN A 127 7.83 -7.21 9.19
C ASN A 127 7.46 -6.67 10.56
N ALA A 128 8.42 -6.53 11.48
CA ALA A 128 8.19 -5.91 12.78
C ALA A 128 7.95 -4.39 12.70
N TYR A 129 8.22 -3.74 11.57
CA TYR A 129 7.90 -2.32 11.40
C TYR A 129 6.40 -2.10 11.25
N PRO A 130 5.75 -1.33 12.15
CA PRO A 130 4.30 -1.14 12.18
C PRO A 130 3.85 -0.10 11.15
N TRP A 131 4.10 -0.36 9.87
CA TRP A 131 3.90 0.59 8.77
C TRP A 131 2.47 1.14 8.71
N VAL A 132 1.48 0.32 9.08
CA VAL A 132 0.07 0.71 9.11
C VAL A 132 -0.15 1.90 10.05
N ASN A 133 0.45 1.84 11.24
CA ASN A 133 0.32 2.89 12.26
C ASN A 133 1.16 4.12 11.96
N GLU A 134 2.28 3.94 11.25
CA GLU A 134 3.24 4.99 10.91
C GLU A 134 2.97 5.67 9.55
N ALA A 135 1.88 5.29 8.90
CA ALA A 135 1.50 5.83 7.60
C ALA A 135 1.23 7.35 7.67
N LYS A 136 1.53 8.06 6.57
CA LYS A 136 1.37 9.51 6.45
C LYS A 136 0.73 9.88 5.13
N PHE A 137 -0.05 10.95 5.13
CA PHE A 137 -0.44 11.59 3.87
C PHE A 137 0.70 12.46 3.35
N ILE A 138 1.06 12.26 2.09
CA ILE A 138 1.99 13.10 1.35
C ILE A 138 1.30 13.69 0.13
N LYS A 139 1.91 14.73 -0.43
CA LYS A 139 1.45 15.36 -1.68
C LYS A 139 2.17 14.73 -2.86
N VAL A 140 1.44 14.39 -3.92
CA VAL A 140 2.03 14.07 -5.22
C VAL A 140 2.48 15.38 -5.87
N ALA A 141 3.79 15.60 -5.99
CA ALA A 141 4.37 16.85 -6.50
C ALA A 141 4.59 16.86 -8.03
N GLY A 142 4.60 15.69 -8.66
CA GLY A 142 4.82 15.51 -10.09
C GLY A 142 4.92 14.03 -10.45
N VAL A 143 4.88 13.72 -11.74
CA VAL A 143 5.08 12.37 -12.28
C VAL A 143 6.26 12.44 -13.25
N GLU A 144 7.28 11.61 -13.03
CA GLU A 144 8.38 11.41 -13.99
C GLU A 144 8.13 10.12 -14.77
N GLU A 145 7.94 10.22 -16.09
CA GLU A 145 7.80 9.05 -16.97
C GLU A 145 9.12 8.76 -17.68
N ARG A 146 9.55 7.49 -17.67
CA ARG A 146 10.71 7.02 -18.43
C ARG A 146 10.26 6.12 -19.58
N VAL A 147 10.57 6.53 -20.81
CA VAL A 147 10.30 5.73 -22.02
C VAL A 147 11.53 4.89 -22.36
N ILE A 148 11.42 3.57 -22.24
CA ILE A 148 12.45 2.62 -22.71
C ILE A 148 12.07 2.13 -24.11
N LYS A 149 12.94 2.39 -25.10
CA LYS A 149 12.79 1.87 -26.45
C LYS A 149 13.79 0.76 -26.70
N THR A 150 13.30 -0.41 -27.10
CA THR A 150 14.12 -1.52 -27.57
C THR A 150 13.93 -1.67 -29.06
N TYR A 151 14.98 -1.46 -29.84
CA TYR A 151 14.97 -1.66 -31.29
C TYR A 151 15.50 -3.05 -31.62
N LYS A 152 14.79 -3.75 -32.51
CA LYS A 152 15.29 -4.94 -33.17
C LYS A 152 15.63 -4.55 -34.61
N PHE A 153 16.82 -4.91 -35.04
CA PHE A 153 17.30 -4.64 -36.40
C PHE A 153 17.37 -5.96 -37.15
N GLU A 154 17.07 -5.90 -38.44
CA GLU A 154 17.16 -7.01 -39.38
C GLU A 154 18.06 -6.58 -40.54
N GLU A 155 18.81 -7.53 -41.11
CA GLU A 155 19.66 -7.27 -42.26
C GLU A 155 18.80 -7.07 -43.51
N ILE A 156 19.01 -5.97 -44.22
CA ILE A 156 18.36 -5.76 -45.52
C ILE A 156 19.21 -6.52 -46.55
N PRO A 157 18.63 -7.46 -47.33
CA PRO A 157 19.38 -8.16 -48.38
C PRO A 157 19.98 -7.15 -49.37
N GLU A 158 21.26 -7.33 -49.72
CA GLU A 158 21.87 -6.54 -50.79
C GLU A 158 21.03 -6.63 -52.05
N ALA A 159 20.65 -5.49 -52.61
CA ALA A 159 19.97 -5.43 -53.88
C ALA A 159 20.87 -6.12 -54.93
N ALA A 160 20.33 -7.15 -55.59
CA ALA A 160 21.02 -7.83 -56.69
C ALA A 160 21.56 -6.77 -57.65
N GLY A 161 22.89 -6.79 -57.81
CA GLY A 161 23.64 -5.73 -58.48
C GLY A 161 23.00 -5.30 -59.78
N VAL A 162 22.97 -3.99 -60.00
CA VAL A 162 22.74 -3.43 -61.33
C VAL A 162 23.86 -3.97 -62.22
N GLU A 163 23.52 -4.89 -63.12
CA GLU A 163 24.45 -5.30 -64.18
C GLU A 163 24.82 -4.07 -65.03
N PRO A 164 26.09 -3.93 -65.45
CA PRO A 164 26.62 -2.75 -66.12
C PRO A 164 25.98 -2.44 -67.47
#